data_AF-A0A7X6Z447-F1
#
_entry.id   AF-A0A7X6Z447-F1
#
_cell.length_a   1.000
_cell.length_b   1.000
_cell.length_c   1.000
_cell.angle_alpha   90.00
_cell.angle_beta   90.00
_cell.angle_gamma   90.00
#
_symmetry.space_group_name_H-M   'P 1'
#
loop_
_entity.id
_entity.type
_entity.pdbx_description
1 polymer ?
#
loop_
_entity_poly.entity_id
_entity_poly.type
_entity_poly.pdbx_seq_one_letter_code
_entity_poly.pdbx_strand_id
1 'polypeptide(L)'
;MADYKPNMKMEKTGMPEQDPAVRNRNYDEVALGYTAEMALEEATRCLQCKHRPCVGGCPVNVQIPEFINHIVSGDFEGAYQTIVETNSLPAVCGRVCPQENQCELVCVRGIKGEPVGIGRLERFAADWHFEHVGQAPEKPESNGHKVAIIGSGPAGLACAGDLARLGYEVTVFESLHVAGGVLMYGIPEFRLPKS
;
A
#
# COMPACT_ATOMS: atom_id res chain seq x y z
N MET A 1 14.99 3.19 21.27
CA MET A 1 14.26 1.93 21.01
C MET A 1 14.54 0.90 22.11
N ALA A 2 14.18 1.18 23.38
CA ALA A 2 14.56 0.30 24.49
C ALA A 2 13.47 -0.67 24.96
N ASP A 3 12.20 -0.53 24.54
CA ASP A 3 11.09 -1.33 25.05
C ASP A 3 10.12 -1.90 23.99
N TYR A 4 10.54 -2.01 22.73
CA TYR A 4 9.70 -2.68 21.73
C TYR A 4 9.62 -4.18 22.03
N LYS A 5 8.51 -4.62 22.60
CA LYS A 5 8.19 -6.03 22.82
C LYS A 5 7.22 -6.48 21.74
N PRO A 6 7.65 -7.36 20.82
CA PRO A 6 6.76 -7.80 19.75
C PRO A 6 5.60 -8.61 20.31
N ASN A 7 4.41 -8.37 19.76
CA ASN A 7 3.23 -9.18 19.96
C ASN A 7 3.49 -10.60 19.42
N MET A 8 3.43 -11.59 20.30
CA MET A 8 3.76 -12.98 19.95
C MET A 8 2.58 -13.78 19.39
N LYS A 9 1.40 -13.18 19.21
CA LYS A 9 0.22 -13.82 18.60
C LYS A 9 0.56 -14.50 17.26
N MET A 10 0.21 -15.78 17.15
CA MET A 10 0.60 -16.62 16.01
C MET A 10 -0.21 -16.30 14.75
N GLU A 11 -1.43 -15.82 14.92
CA GLU A 11 -2.33 -15.43 13.84
C GLU A 11 -2.31 -13.91 13.62
N LYS A 12 -2.59 -13.49 12.39
CA LYS A 12 -2.84 -12.10 12.03
C LYS A 12 -4.05 -11.59 12.79
N THR A 13 -4.03 -10.29 13.05
CA THR A 13 -5.22 -9.55 13.46
C THR A 13 -6.28 -9.73 12.38
N GLY A 14 -7.49 -10.14 12.77
CA GLY A 14 -8.57 -10.37 11.81
C GLY A 14 -8.92 -9.06 11.12
N MET A 15 -9.10 -9.06 9.79
CA MET A 15 -9.61 -7.89 9.08
C MET A 15 -11.14 -7.98 9.06
N PRO A 16 -11.87 -6.91 9.39
CA PRO A 16 -13.31 -6.89 9.24
C PRO A 16 -13.67 -7.07 7.76
N GLU A 17 -14.66 -7.92 7.52
CA GLU A 17 -15.19 -8.19 6.19
C GLU A 17 -16.70 -8.00 6.19
N GLN A 18 -17.27 -7.69 5.03
CA GLN A 18 -18.72 -7.75 4.86
C GLN A 18 -19.26 -9.16 5.12
N ASP A 19 -20.45 -9.22 5.71
CA ASP A 19 -21.17 -10.48 5.93
C ASP A 19 -21.43 -11.20 4.58
N PRO A 20 -21.20 -12.54 4.49
CA PRO A 20 -21.42 -13.30 3.27
C PRO A 20 -22.82 -13.17 2.65
N ALA A 21 -23.86 -13.04 3.47
CA ALA A 21 -25.25 -12.86 3.02
C ALA A 21 -25.54 -11.44 2.51
N VAL A 22 -24.67 -10.47 2.83
CA VAL A 22 -24.72 -9.10 2.32
C VAL A 22 -23.85 -8.94 1.07
N ARG A 23 -22.58 -9.35 1.12
CA ARG A 23 -21.61 -9.15 0.01
C ARG A 23 -21.93 -9.94 -1.26
N ASN A 24 -22.86 -10.89 -1.20
CA ASN A 24 -23.35 -11.59 -2.39
C ASN A 24 -24.39 -10.81 -3.20
N ARG A 25 -24.76 -9.59 -2.76
CA ARG A 25 -25.79 -8.74 -3.37
C ARG A 25 -25.29 -7.35 -3.79
N ASN A 26 -24.01 -7.03 -3.61
CA ASN A 26 -23.43 -5.73 -3.95
C ASN A 26 -22.03 -5.90 -4.59
N TYR A 27 -21.44 -4.78 -5.00
CA TYR A 27 -20.07 -4.69 -5.50
C TYR A 27 -19.17 -3.87 -4.57
N ASP A 28 -19.61 -3.64 -3.33
CA ASP A 28 -18.87 -2.84 -2.36
C ASP A 28 -17.65 -3.65 -1.86
N GLU A 29 -16.62 -2.96 -1.37
CA GLU A 29 -15.38 -3.61 -0.94
C GLU A 29 -15.63 -4.66 0.15
N VAL A 30 -15.17 -5.90 -0.07
CA VAL A 30 -15.41 -6.99 0.89
C VAL A 30 -14.57 -6.83 2.14
N ALA A 31 -13.29 -6.50 1.98
CA ALA A 31 -12.35 -6.32 3.09
C ALA A 31 -12.38 -4.83 3.50
N LEU A 32 -12.76 -4.54 4.74
CA LEU A 32 -13.09 -3.18 5.18
C LEU A 32 -11.90 -2.39 5.73
N GLY A 33 -10.69 -2.98 5.72
CA GLY A 33 -9.50 -2.33 6.24
C GLY A 33 -9.35 -2.44 7.76
N TYR A 34 -8.24 -1.95 8.29
CA TYR A 34 -7.99 -1.90 9.73
C TYR A 34 -8.39 -0.56 10.32
N THR A 35 -8.84 -0.57 11.57
CA THR A 35 -8.81 0.63 12.41
C THR A 35 -7.37 0.90 12.89
N ALA A 36 -7.12 2.09 13.44
CA ALA A 36 -5.81 2.43 14.00
C ALA A 36 -5.36 1.45 15.10
N GLU A 37 -6.28 0.99 15.94
CA GLU A 37 -6.00 0.03 17.00
C GLU A 37 -5.63 -1.35 16.43
N MET A 38 -6.35 -1.80 15.41
CA MET A 38 -6.07 -3.08 14.74
C MET A 38 -4.75 -3.04 13.96
N ALA A 39 -4.47 -1.92 13.30
CA ALA A 39 -3.21 -1.70 12.62
C ALA A 39 -2.04 -1.70 13.60
N LEU A 40 -2.19 -1.08 14.77
CA LEU A 40 -1.20 -1.12 15.84
C LEU A 40 -1.02 -2.54 16.41
N GLU A 41 -2.11 -3.28 16.67
CA GLU A 41 -2.06 -4.68 17.12
C GLU A 41 -1.29 -5.55 16.12
N GLU A 42 -1.54 -5.38 14.82
CA GLU A 42 -0.86 -6.14 13.78
C GLU A 42 0.60 -5.70 13.59
N ALA A 43 0.88 -4.40 13.58
CA ALA A 43 2.21 -3.83 13.41
C ALA A 43 3.17 -4.27 14.54
N THR A 44 2.66 -4.41 15.76
CA THR A 44 3.44 -4.91 16.90
C THR A 44 3.84 -6.39 16.77
N ARG A 45 3.28 -7.17 15.83
CA ARG A 45 3.72 -8.56 15.55
C ARG A 45 5.05 -8.63 14.79
N CYS A 46 5.47 -7.54 14.15
CA CYS A 46 6.74 -7.48 13.44
C CYS A 46 7.91 -7.69 14.39
N LEU A 47 8.91 -8.50 13.99
CA LEU A 47 10.09 -8.75 14.84
C LEU A 47 11.20 -7.72 14.64
N GLN A 48 11.02 -6.75 13.73
CA GLN A 48 12.06 -5.81 13.32
C GLN A 48 13.36 -6.56 12.93
N CYS A 49 13.20 -7.59 12.07
CA CYS A 49 14.29 -8.49 11.67
C CYS A 49 15.44 -7.72 11.01
N LYS A 50 16.65 -7.80 11.57
CA LYS A 50 17.85 -7.13 11.03
C LYS A 50 18.20 -7.51 9.58
N HIS A 51 17.92 -8.75 9.17
CA HIS A 51 18.21 -9.25 7.82
C HIS A 51 17.07 -9.00 6.81
N ARG A 52 15.95 -8.38 7.25
CA ARG A 52 14.89 -7.78 6.41
C ARG A 52 14.44 -8.62 5.20
N PRO A 53 14.06 -9.91 5.37
CA PRO A 53 13.74 -10.77 4.22
C PRO A 53 12.50 -10.31 3.46
N CYS A 54 11.53 -9.73 4.16
CA CYS A 54 10.32 -9.14 3.58
C CYS A 54 10.60 -8.05 2.54
N VAL A 55 11.66 -7.27 2.72
CA VAL A 55 12.06 -6.22 1.78
C VAL A 55 12.50 -6.86 0.46
N GLY A 56 13.36 -7.88 0.52
CA GLY A 56 13.79 -8.63 -0.68
C GLY A 56 12.69 -9.46 -1.34
N GLY A 57 11.62 -9.80 -0.59
CA GLY A 57 10.41 -10.44 -1.14
C GLY A 57 9.45 -9.47 -1.82
N CYS A 58 9.64 -8.16 -1.65
CA CYS A 58 8.86 -7.14 -2.32
C CYS A 58 9.52 -6.75 -3.65
N PRO A 59 8.81 -6.82 -4.81
CA PRO A 59 9.40 -6.48 -6.11
C PRO A 59 9.99 -5.06 -6.21
N VAL A 60 9.45 -4.12 -5.41
CA VAL A 60 9.90 -2.72 -5.38
C VAL A 60 10.64 -2.37 -4.08
N ASN A 61 11.04 -3.37 -3.29
CA ASN A 61 11.84 -3.21 -2.07
C ASN A 61 11.30 -2.13 -1.11
N VAL A 62 9.98 -2.12 -0.84
CA VAL A 62 9.39 -1.26 0.19
C VAL A 62 10.13 -1.44 1.51
N GLN A 63 10.42 -0.33 2.21
CA GLN A 63 11.09 -0.32 3.51
C GLN A 63 10.12 -0.78 4.61
N ILE A 64 9.78 -2.08 4.59
CA ILE A 64 8.70 -2.69 5.37
C ILE A 64 8.89 -2.53 6.89
N PRO A 65 10.05 -2.88 7.49
CA PRO A 65 10.25 -2.70 8.92
C PRO A 65 10.08 -1.25 9.39
N GLU A 66 10.51 -0.29 8.56
CA GLU A 66 10.49 1.14 8.83
C GLU A 66 9.07 1.68 8.87
N PHE A 67 8.26 1.46 7.82
CA PHE A 67 6.88 1.96 7.83
C PHE A 67 6.05 1.27 8.94
N ILE A 68 6.32 -0.01 9.22
CA ILE A 68 5.65 -0.70 10.33
C ILE A 68 6.05 -0.06 11.67
N ASN A 69 7.31 0.35 11.83
CA ASN A 69 7.74 1.03 13.04
C ASN A 69 7.07 2.41 13.20
N HIS A 70 6.85 3.13 12.09
CA HIS A 70 6.04 4.36 12.10
C HIS A 70 4.61 4.10 12.62
N ILE A 71 3.95 3.04 12.15
CA ILE A 71 2.62 2.62 12.67
C ILE A 71 2.68 2.30 14.16
N VAL A 72 3.71 1.59 14.62
CA VAL A 72 3.91 1.29 16.05
C VAL A 72 4.03 2.56 16.90
N SER A 73 4.69 3.61 16.38
CA SER A 73 4.80 4.90 17.05
C SER A 73 3.58 5.81 16.91
N GLY A 74 2.54 5.38 16.18
CA GLY A 74 1.36 6.20 15.87
C GLY A 74 1.58 7.28 14.81
N ASP A 75 2.70 7.22 14.10
CA ASP A 75 3.06 8.15 13.01
C ASP A 75 2.60 7.57 11.67
N PHE A 76 1.28 7.61 11.41
CA PHE A 76 0.71 6.98 10.22
C PHE A 76 1.08 7.71 8.92
N GLU A 77 1.27 9.03 8.98
CA GLU A 77 1.78 9.79 7.84
C GLU A 77 3.22 9.41 7.52
N GLY A 78 4.10 9.30 8.52
CA GLY A 78 5.47 8.83 8.31
C GLY A 78 5.51 7.42 7.72
N ALA A 79 4.56 6.56 8.07
CA ALA A 79 4.42 5.24 7.46
C ALA A 79 4.11 5.35 5.96
N TYR A 80 3.13 6.17 5.58
CA TYR A 80 2.80 6.41 4.18
C TYR A 80 3.98 7.00 3.40
N GLN A 81 4.63 8.04 3.95
CA GLN A 81 5.78 8.68 3.33
C GLN A 81 6.92 7.68 3.07
N THR A 82 7.20 6.79 4.02
CA THR A 82 8.19 5.71 3.85
C THR A 82 7.83 4.74 2.72
N ILE A 83 6.54 4.42 2.54
CA ILE A 83 6.11 3.49 1.50
C ILE A 83 6.27 4.12 0.11
N VAL A 84 5.90 5.40 -0.04
CA VAL A 84 5.91 6.10 -1.34
C VAL A 84 7.29 6.46 -1.85
N GLU A 85 8.34 6.26 -1.04
CA GLU A 85 9.74 6.32 -1.49
C GLU A 85 10.03 5.32 -2.62
N THR A 86 9.40 4.14 -2.59
CA THR A 86 9.64 3.09 -3.60
C THR A 86 8.38 2.53 -4.25
N ASN A 87 7.20 2.75 -3.66
CA ASN A 87 5.93 2.31 -4.23
C ASN A 87 5.01 3.50 -4.58
N SER A 88 4.76 3.71 -5.88
CA SER A 88 3.89 4.80 -6.34
C SER A 88 2.39 4.59 -6.07
N LEU A 89 1.95 3.36 -5.76
CA LEU A 89 0.51 3.02 -5.67
C LEU A 89 0.18 2.16 -4.42
N PRO A 90 0.49 2.63 -3.20
CA PRO A 90 0.37 1.81 -1.99
C PRO A 90 -1.06 1.37 -1.68
N ALA A 91 -2.07 2.22 -1.87
CA ALA A 91 -3.48 1.86 -1.68
C ALA A 91 -3.93 0.73 -2.62
N VAL A 92 -3.34 0.63 -3.81
CA VAL A 92 -3.61 -0.45 -4.77
C VAL A 92 -2.83 -1.70 -4.36
N CYS A 93 -1.51 -1.59 -4.20
CA CYS A 93 -0.62 -2.71 -3.88
C CYS A 93 -1.04 -3.43 -2.59
N GLY A 94 -1.43 -2.69 -1.54
CA GLY A 94 -1.93 -3.25 -0.29
C GLY A 94 -3.21 -4.10 -0.45
N ARG A 95 -4.01 -3.86 -1.50
CA ARG A 95 -5.25 -4.60 -1.81
C ARG A 95 -5.04 -5.79 -2.75
N VAL A 96 -4.18 -5.64 -3.75
CA VAL A 96 -4.15 -6.55 -4.91
C VAL A 96 -2.87 -7.35 -5.06
N CYS A 97 -1.78 -7.00 -4.37
CA CYS A 97 -0.57 -7.83 -4.40
C CYS A 97 -0.89 -9.23 -3.87
N PRO A 98 -0.37 -10.31 -4.49
CA PRO A 98 -0.44 -11.65 -3.94
C PRO A 98 0.64 -11.82 -2.87
N GLN A 99 0.42 -11.25 -1.67
CA GLN A 99 1.45 -11.17 -0.64
C GLN A 99 1.96 -12.55 -0.20
N GLU A 100 1.11 -13.58 -0.29
CA GLU A 100 1.42 -14.99 -0.04
C GLU A 100 2.50 -15.55 -0.97
N ASN A 101 2.80 -14.87 -2.08
CA ASN A 101 3.88 -15.20 -3.02
C ASN A 101 5.00 -14.14 -3.03
N GLN A 102 4.95 -13.16 -2.13
CA GLN A 102 5.86 -12.00 -2.12
C GLN A 102 6.39 -11.72 -0.70
N CYS A 103 6.21 -10.49 -0.19
CA CYS A 103 6.77 -10.02 1.07
C CYS A 103 6.34 -10.85 2.28
N GLU A 104 5.10 -11.37 2.29
CA GLU A 104 4.59 -12.18 3.39
C GLU A 104 5.06 -13.64 3.35
N LEU A 105 5.34 -14.19 2.15
CA LEU A 105 5.91 -15.53 1.98
C LEU A 105 7.22 -15.69 2.76
N VAL A 106 8.07 -14.67 2.70
CA VAL A 106 9.43 -14.68 3.28
C VAL A 106 9.49 -14.10 4.69
N CYS A 107 8.35 -13.75 5.28
CA CYS A 107 8.28 -13.18 6.62
C CYS A 107 8.66 -14.24 7.68
N VAL A 108 9.59 -13.92 8.58
CA VAL A 108 10.06 -14.84 9.64
C VAL A 108 8.93 -15.32 10.56
N ARG A 109 7.90 -14.47 10.80
CA ARG A 109 6.70 -14.87 11.56
C ARG A 109 5.94 -16.02 10.90
N GLY A 110 5.97 -16.09 9.56
CA GLY A 110 5.32 -17.11 8.74
C GLY A 110 5.91 -18.52 8.87
N ILE A 111 7.08 -18.68 9.49
CA ILE A 111 7.73 -20.00 9.63
C ILE A 111 6.96 -20.91 10.61
N LYS A 112 6.40 -20.32 11.68
CA LYS A 112 5.70 -21.09 12.74
C LYS A 112 4.22 -20.71 12.89
N GLY A 113 3.76 -19.64 12.24
CA GLY A 113 2.39 -19.15 12.30
C GLY A 113 2.06 -18.35 11.04
N GLU A 114 1.15 -17.40 11.14
CA GLU A 114 0.88 -16.50 10.03
C GLU A 114 1.93 -15.38 9.94
N PRO A 115 2.31 -14.95 8.72
CA PRO A 115 3.21 -13.80 8.56
C PRO A 115 2.56 -12.53 9.11
N VAL A 116 3.36 -11.47 9.24
CA VAL A 116 2.79 -10.12 9.49
C VAL A 116 1.89 -9.76 8.30
N GLY A 117 0.72 -9.16 8.55
CA GLY A 117 -0.19 -8.66 7.54
C GLY A 117 0.34 -7.39 6.87
N ILE A 118 1.46 -7.50 6.16
CA ILE A 118 2.19 -6.38 5.54
C ILE A 118 1.28 -5.64 4.55
N GLY A 119 0.57 -6.35 3.68
CA GLY A 119 -0.32 -5.72 2.71
C GLY A 119 -1.47 -4.96 3.37
N ARG A 120 -1.98 -5.48 4.49
CA ARG A 120 -3.06 -4.83 5.28
C ARG A 120 -2.58 -3.55 5.95
N LEU A 121 -1.34 -3.54 6.45
CA LEU A 121 -0.71 -2.37 7.05
C LEU A 121 -0.35 -1.30 6.01
N GLU A 122 0.14 -1.73 4.83
CA GLU A 122 0.39 -0.83 3.69
C GLU A 122 -0.90 -0.16 3.23
N ARG A 123 -1.99 -0.95 3.08
CA ARG A 123 -3.32 -0.43 2.80
C ARG A 123 -3.76 0.59 3.85
N PHE A 124 -3.66 0.23 5.13
CA PHE A 124 -4.07 1.11 6.22
C PHE A 124 -3.35 2.47 6.18
N ALA A 125 -2.02 2.48 6.00
CA ALA A 125 -1.25 3.72 5.94
C ALA A 125 -1.68 4.59 4.76
N ALA A 126 -1.93 3.98 3.59
CA ALA A 126 -2.38 4.71 2.40
C ALA A 126 -3.82 5.24 2.54
N ASP A 127 -4.75 4.42 3.02
CA ASP A 127 -6.15 4.83 3.24
C ASP A 127 -6.19 5.98 4.27
N TRP A 128 -5.42 5.86 5.37
CA TRP A 128 -5.32 6.91 6.38
C TRP A 128 -4.79 8.22 5.80
N HIS A 129 -3.73 8.18 4.98
CA HIS A 129 -3.20 9.37 4.31
C HIS A 129 -4.27 10.08 3.47
N PHE A 130 -4.99 9.36 2.62
CA PHE A 130 -6.02 9.95 1.75
C PHE A 130 -7.20 10.54 2.54
N GLU A 131 -7.54 9.97 3.70
CA GLU A 131 -8.62 10.48 4.57
C GLU A 131 -8.20 11.71 5.40
N HIS A 132 -6.92 11.83 5.78
CA HIS A 132 -6.47 12.82 6.77
C HIS A 132 -5.60 13.93 6.17
N VAL A 133 -4.92 13.67 5.05
CA VAL A 133 -4.02 14.62 4.39
C VAL A 133 -4.66 15.12 3.10
N GLY A 134 -5.30 16.28 3.18
CA GLY A 134 -5.94 16.94 2.04
C GLY A 134 -5.00 17.81 1.18
N GLN A 135 -3.69 17.82 1.46
CA GLN A 135 -2.76 18.70 0.77
C GLN A 135 -2.17 18.03 -0.47
N ALA A 136 -2.37 18.66 -1.63
CA ALA A 136 -1.72 18.24 -2.85
C ALA A 136 -0.19 18.42 -2.73
N PRO A 137 0.62 17.52 -3.33
CA PRO A 137 2.06 17.68 -3.36
C PRO A 137 2.46 18.99 -4.03
N GLU A 138 3.53 19.60 -3.53
CA GLU A 138 4.06 20.83 -4.11
C GLU A 138 4.54 20.58 -5.54
N LYS A 139 4.14 21.46 -6.47
CA LYS A 139 4.58 21.36 -7.85
C LYS A 139 6.05 21.77 -7.94
N PRO A 140 6.95 20.90 -8.40
CA PRO A 140 8.36 21.26 -8.55
C PRO A 140 8.56 22.31 -9.65
N GLU A 141 9.70 22.99 -9.59
CA GLU A 141 10.13 23.88 -10.67
C GLU A 141 10.26 23.11 -11.99
N SER A 142 9.86 23.74 -13.08
CA SER A 142 9.96 23.13 -14.40
C SER A 142 11.42 23.00 -14.82
N ASN A 143 11.81 21.83 -15.30
CA ASN A 143 13.11 21.60 -15.91
C ASN A 143 13.14 21.96 -17.42
N GLY A 144 12.02 22.42 -17.98
CA GLY A 144 11.91 22.87 -19.37
C GLY A 144 11.71 21.76 -20.41
N HIS A 145 11.64 20.49 -20.00
CA HIS A 145 11.47 19.35 -20.90
C HIS A 145 10.06 18.78 -20.85
N LYS A 146 9.56 18.29 -22.00
CA LYS A 146 8.25 17.66 -22.14
C LYS A 146 8.37 16.15 -22.36
N VAL A 147 7.48 15.38 -21.75
CA VAL A 147 7.43 13.92 -21.91
C VAL A 147 6.00 13.47 -22.23
N ALA A 148 5.85 12.61 -23.22
CA ALA A 148 4.60 11.95 -23.56
C ALA A 148 4.62 10.49 -23.08
N ILE A 149 3.56 10.05 -22.41
CA ILE A 149 3.36 8.67 -21.97
C ILE A 149 2.13 8.11 -22.68
N ILE A 150 2.25 6.94 -23.30
CA ILE A 150 1.15 6.27 -23.99
C ILE A 150 0.61 5.15 -23.09
N GLY A 151 -0.62 5.31 -22.61
CA GLY A 151 -1.32 4.41 -21.70
C GLY A 151 -1.30 4.89 -20.24
N SER A 152 -2.47 4.83 -19.59
CA SER A 152 -2.69 5.27 -18.22
C SER A 152 -2.82 4.14 -17.20
N GLY A 153 -2.28 2.96 -17.50
CA GLY A 153 -2.21 1.87 -16.53
C GLY A 153 -1.20 2.16 -15.40
N PRO A 154 -1.03 1.21 -14.45
CA PRO A 154 -0.11 1.37 -13.31
C PRO A 154 1.30 1.82 -13.71
N ALA A 155 1.86 1.24 -14.78
CA ALA A 155 3.19 1.59 -15.26
C ALA A 155 3.27 3.05 -15.77
N GLY A 156 2.27 3.48 -16.56
CA GLY A 156 2.21 4.84 -17.10
C GLY A 156 2.00 5.88 -16.00
N LEU A 157 1.12 5.61 -15.04
CA LEU A 157 0.86 6.51 -13.92
C LEU A 157 2.05 6.62 -12.96
N ALA A 158 2.73 5.51 -12.65
CA ALA A 158 3.95 5.56 -11.85
C ALA A 158 5.04 6.39 -12.53
N CYS A 159 5.30 6.11 -13.82
CA CYS A 159 6.26 6.88 -14.61
C CYS A 159 5.89 8.37 -14.68
N ALA A 160 4.60 8.69 -14.86
CA ALA A 160 4.11 10.06 -14.89
C ALA A 160 4.36 10.78 -13.56
N GLY A 161 4.05 10.13 -12.44
CA GLY A 161 4.26 10.67 -11.09
C GLY A 161 5.73 10.99 -10.82
N ASP A 162 6.64 10.06 -11.14
CA ASP A 162 8.08 10.25 -10.91
C ASP A 162 8.66 11.36 -11.81
N LEU A 163 8.30 11.38 -13.10
CA LEU A 163 8.73 12.45 -13.99
C LEU A 163 8.17 13.82 -13.60
N ALA A 164 6.91 13.87 -13.14
CA ALA A 164 6.32 15.11 -12.66
C ALA A 164 7.07 15.65 -11.44
N ARG A 165 7.46 14.79 -10.49
CA ARG A 165 8.29 15.15 -9.31
C ARG A 165 9.68 15.68 -9.70
N LEU A 166 10.22 15.23 -10.83
CA LEU A 166 11.50 15.69 -11.38
C LEU A 166 11.39 16.98 -12.21
N GLY A 167 10.21 17.61 -12.28
CA GLY A 167 10.00 18.88 -12.95
C GLY A 167 9.70 18.78 -14.46
N TYR A 168 9.46 17.58 -15.00
CA TYR A 168 9.06 17.43 -16.40
C TYR A 168 7.60 17.83 -16.63
N GLU A 169 7.30 18.42 -17.79
CA GLU A 169 5.93 18.61 -18.26
C GLU A 169 5.42 17.31 -18.90
N VAL A 170 4.68 16.51 -18.13
CA VAL A 170 4.20 15.19 -18.55
C VAL A 170 2.80 15.27 -19.14
N THR A 171 2.58 14.64 -20.30
CA THR A 171 1.25 14.40 -20.87
C THR A 171 1.01 12.90 -21.02
N VAL A 172 -0.07 12.40 -20.42
CA VAL A 172 -0.49 11.00 -20.56
C VAL A 172 -1.59 10.90 -21.60
N PHE A 173 -1.41 10.04 -22.59
CA PHE A 173 -2.38 9.74 -23.64
C PHE A 173 -3.05 8.40 -23.33
N GLU A 174 -4.36 8.42 -23.14
CA GLU A 174 -5.18 7.23 -22.90
C GLU A 174 -6.19 7.05 -24.03
N SER A 175 -6.37 5.79 -24.45
CA SER A 175 -7.33 5.38 -25.47
C SER A 175 -8.77 5.34 -24.97
N LEU A 176 -8.96 5.00 -23.68
CA LEU A 176 -10.26 4.90 -23.03
C LEU A 176 -10.71 6.23 -22.41
N HIS A 177 -11.98 6.30 -22.02
CA HIS A 177 -12.61 7.53 -21.53
C HIS A 177 -12.29 7.86 -20.06
N VAL A 178 -11.63 6.94 -19.35
CA VAL A 178 -11.17 7.09 -17.95
C VAL A 178 -9.78 6.50 -17.82
N ALA A 179 -8.89 7.18 -17.11
CA ALA A 179 -7.52 6.73 -16.85
C ALA A 179 -7.46 5.61 -15.81
N GLY A 180 -6.43 4.76 -15.84
CA GLY A 180 -6.16 3.72 -14.83
C GLY A 180 -6.00 2.30 -15.39
N GLY A 181 -6.35 2.09 -16.66
CA GLY A 181 -6.20 0.79 -17.33
C GLY A 181 -6.92 -0.34 -16.57
N VAL A 182 -6.20 -1.42 -16.26
CA VAL A 182 -6.73 -2.58 -15.52
C VAL A 182 -7.29 -2.19 -14.14
N LEU A 183 -6.78 -1.13 -13.51
CA LEU A 183 -7.30 -0.67 -12.22
C LEU A 183 -8.75 -0.18 -12.31
N MET A 184 -9.15 0.38 -13.46
CA MET A 184 -10.51 0.90 -13.67
C MET A 184 -11.44 -0.06 -14.40
N TYR A 185 -10.91 -0.83 -15.37
CA TYR A 185 -11.73 -1.67 -16.24
C TYR A 185 -11.57 -3.17 -16.02
N GLY A 186 -10.58 -3.60 -15.23
CA GLY A 186 -10.29 -5.01 -14.99
C GLY A 186 -10.65 -5.47 -13.58
N ILE A 187 -10.06 -4.84 -12.57
CA ILE A 187 -10.25 -5.23 -11.17
C ILE A 187 -11.64 -4.75 -10.70
N PRO A 188 -12.50 -5.65 -10.19
CA PRO A 188 -13.82 -5.26 -9.70
C PRO A 188 -13.75 -4.41 -8.42
N GLU A 189 -14.81 -3.63 -8.22
CA GLU A 189 -14.95 -2.67 -7.11
C GLU A 189 -14.96 -3.34 -5.73
N PHE A 190 -15.46 -4.57 -5.65
CA PHE A 190 -15.46 -5.34 -4.39
C PHE A 190 -14.06 -5.70 -3.89
N ARG A 191 -13.04 -5.52 -4.74
CA ARG A 191 -11.62 -5.77 -4.46
C ARG A 191 -10.78 -4.50 -4.48
N LEU A 192 -11.08 -3.57 -5.39
CA LEU A 192 -10.40 -2.30 -5.54
C LEU A 192 -11.44 -1.20 -5.81
N PRO A 193 -11.79 -0.39 -4.79
CA PRO A 193 -12.70 0.74 -4.93
C PRO A 193 -12.21 1.74 -5.98
N LYS A 194 -13.15 2.33 -6.74
CA LYS A 194 -12.84 3.34 -7.77
C LYS A 194 -13.02 4.78 -7.28
N SER A 195 -13.65 4.94 -6.11
CA SER A 195 -13.97 6.20 -5.45
C SER A 195 -13.50 6.19 -4.01
#